data_AF-A0ABC9HCX0-F1
#
_entry.id   AF-A0ABC9HCX0-F1
#
_cell.length_a   1.000
_cell.length_b   1.000
_cell.length_c   1.000
_cell.angle_alpha   90.00
_cell.angle_beta   90.00
_cell.angle_gamma   90.00
#
_symmetry.space_group_name_H-M   'P 1'
#
loop_
_entity.id
_entity.type
_entity.pdbx_description
1 polymer ?
#
loop_
_entity_poly.entity_id
_entity_poly.type
_entity_poly.pdbx_seq_one_letter_code
_entity_poly.pdbx_strand_id
1 'polypeptide(L)'
;MAPPLAKTGMFVGLNKGHVVTKRELPPRPSGRKGENVKRNWFVRQVIREVAGFAPYEKRIIELLRICKDKRALKLAKRKLGTHKRAKKKREEMIDVLRRMRAAFVDGDKVFAYQIML
;
A
#
# COMPACT_ATOMS: atom_id res chain seq x y z
N MET A 1 8.75 -17.90 0.18
CA MET A 1 8.58 -18.54 1.49
C MET A 1 9.41 -19.81 1.46
N ALA A 2 10.34 -20.01 2.39
CA ALA A 2 11.13 -21.24 2.42
C ALA A 2 10.20 -22.46 2.58
N PRO A 3 10.51 -23.62 1.96
CA PRO A 3 9.72 -24.83 2.13
C PRO A 3 9.67 -25.19 3.63
N PRO A 4 8.52 -25.65 4.14
CA PRO A 4 8.41 -26.02 5.54
C PRO A 4 9.38 -27.17 5.84
N LEU A 5 10.19 -27.00 6.89
CA LEU A 5 11.17 -28.00 7.34
C LEU A 5 10.51 -29.37 7.55
N ALA A 6 11.24 -30.43 7.19
CA ALA A 6 10.79 -31.80 7.41
C ALA A 6 10.57 -32.06 8.90
N LYS A 7 9.43 -32.68 9.23
CA LYS A 7 9.12 -33.04 10.61
C LYS A 7 10.02 -34.19 11.06
N THR A 8 10.45 -34.17 12.32
CA THR A 8 11.42 -35.12 12.88
C THR A 8 10.78 -36.32 13.58
N GLY A 9 9.46 -36.42 13.63
CA GLY A 9 8.75 -37.52 14.31
C GLY A 9 8.76 -37.42 15.84
N MET A 10 9.42 -36.41 16.41
CA MET A 10 9.49 -36.19 17.86
C MET A 10 8.18 -35.56 18.38
N PHE A 11 7.84 -35.85 19.65
CA PHE A 11 6.65 -35.27 20.32
C PHE A 11 6.86 -33.79 20.72
N VAL A 12 8.11 -33.38 20.98
CA VAL A 12 8.49 -32.01 21.38
C VAL A 12 9.54 -31.42 20.43
N GLY A 13 9.69 -30.08 20.42
CA GLY A 13 10.61 -29.35 19.53
C GLY A 13 9.94 -28.58 18.38
N LEU A 14 10.72 -27.82 17.60
CA LEU A 14 10.21 -26.95 16.52
C LEU A 14 9.67 -27.75 15.32
N ASN A 15 10.35 -28.83 14.94
CA ASN A 15 9.97 -29.71 13.81
C ASN A 15 9.18 -30.94 14.27
N LYS A 16 8.47 -30.84 15.40
CA LYS A 16 7.73 -31.94 16.00
C LYS A 16 6.55 -32.43 15.14
N GLY A 17 6.07 -33.62 15.49
CA GLY A 17 4.91 -34.26 14.90
C GLY A 17 5.26 -35.31 13.85
N HIS A 18 4.24 -36.05 13.43
CA HIS A 18 4.39 -37.16 12.51
C HIS A 18 4.94 -36.73 11.15
N VAL A 19 5.90 -37.51 10.63
CA VAL A 19 6.55 -37.27 9.34
C VAL A 19 5.51 -37.52 8.24
N VAL A 20 5.02 -36.45 7.61
CA VAL A 20 4.02 -36.50 6.54
C VAL A 20 4.56 -35.75 5.33
N THR A 21 4.45 -36.36 4.15
CA THR A 21 4.71 -35.72 2.87
C THR A 21 3.59 -34.71 2.57
N LYS A 22 3.90 -33.41 2.65
CA LYS A 22 2.90 -32.36 2.39
C LYS A 22 2.67 -32.23 0.88
N ARG A 23 1.42 -32.40 0.44
CA ARG A 23 0.99 -32.12 -0.93
C ARG A 23 0.77 -30.62 -1.11
N GLU A 24 1.30 -30.06 -2.20
CA GLU A 24 0.96 -28.69 -2.61
C GLU A 24 -0.46 -28.68 -3.22
N LEU A 25 -1.38 -28.04 -2.52
CA LEU A 25 -2.75 -27.88 -2.98
C LEU A 25 -2.90 -26.57 -3.77
N PRO A 26 -3.69 -26.53 -4.85
CA PRO A 26 -3.97 -25.29 -5.55
C PRO A 26 -4.69 -24.31 -4.61
N PRO A 27 -4.39 -23.00 -4.70
CA PRO A 27 -4.99 -22.00 -3.84
C PRO A 27 -6.49 -21.94 -4.09
N ARG A 28 -7.27 -22.04 -3.01
CA ARG A 28 -8.74 -22.00 -3.06
C ARG A 28 -9.22 -20.64 -3.60
N PRO A 29 -10.27 -20.60 -4.44
CA PRO A 29 -10.83 -19.34 -4.96
C PRO A 29 -11.24 -18.35 -3.86
N SER A 30 -11.70 -18.83 -2.69
CA SER A 30 -12.05 -17.97 -1.55
C SER A 30 -10.88 -17.16 -1.00
N GLY A 31 -9.64 -17.65 -1.15
CA GLY A 31 -8.43 -16.95 -0.76
C GLY A 31 -8.07 -15.77 -1.67
N ARG A 32 -8.67 -15.68 -2.87
CA ARG A 32 -8.46 -14.57 -3.81
C ARG A 32 -9.33 -13.34 -3.49
N LYS A 33 -10.22 -13.44 -2.50
CA LYS A 33 -11.10 -12.33 -2.11
C LYS A 33 -10.30 -11.15 -1.58
N GLY A 34 -10.48 -9.98 -2.20
CA GLY A 34 -9.79 -8.73 -1.82
C GLY A 34 -8.65 -8.32 -2.75
N GLU A 35 -8.30 -9.17 -3.72
CA GLU A 35 -7.35 -8.82 -4.77
C GLU A 35 -7.89 -7.73 -5.70
N ASN A 36 -7.01 -6.84 -6.15
CA ASN A 36 -7.39 -5.72 -7.00
C ASN A 36 -7.19 -6.09 -8.48
N VAL A 37 -8.28 -6.41 -9.16
CA VAL A 37 -8.27 -6.70 -10.60
C VAL A 37 -8.09 -5.40 -11.42
N LYS A 38 -7.53 -5.48 -12.63
CA LYS A 38 -7.29 -4.34 -13.55
C LYS A 38 -8.49 -3.39 -13.66
N ARG A 39 -9.71 -3.94 -13.83
CA ARG A 39 -10.96 -3.17 -13.89
C ARG A 39 -11.23 -2.39 -12.60
N ASN A 40 -11.11 -3.04 -11.44
CA ASN A 40 -11.36 -2.40 -10.14
C ASN A 40 -10.31 -1.33 -9.81
N TRP A 41 -9.06 -1.54 -10.23
CA TRP A 41 -8.02 -0.53 -10.10
C TRP A 41 -8.35 0.73 -10.92
N PHE A 42 -8.73 0.56 -12.19
CA PHE A 42 -9.10 1.65 -13.09
C PHE A 42 -10.28 2.47 -12.54
N VAL A 43 -11.37 1.79 -12.16
CA VAL A 43 -12.56 2.45 -11.58
C VAL A 43 -12.20 3.24 -10.32
N ARG A 44 -11.31 2.71 -9.46
CA ARG A 44 -10.85 3.42 -8.26
C ARG A 44 -9.98 4.64 -8.56
N GLN A 45 -9.22 4.66 -9.66
CA GLN A 45 -8.47 5.86 -10.05
C GLN A 45 -9.43 6.96 -10.53
N VAL A 46 -10.38 6.62 -11.42
CA VAL A 46 -11.38 7.57 -11.95
C VAL A 46 -12.19 8.21 -10.82
N ILE A 47 -12.69 7.41 -9.86
CA ILE A 47 -13.45 7.96 -8.72
C ILE A 47 -12.61 8.91 -7.87
N ARG A 48 -11.32 8.61 -7.67
CA ARG A 48 -10.43 9.49 -6.88
C ARG A 48 -10.15 10.81 -7.58
N GLU A 49 -10.08 10.82 -8.91
CA GLU A 49 -9.93 12.04 -9.70
C GLU A 49 -11.18 12.92 -9.61
N VAL A 50 -12.38 12.32 -9.73
CA VAL A 50 -13.66 13.05 -9.71
C VAL A 50 -14.03 13.54 -8.31
N ALA A 51 -13.97 12.68 -7.30
CA ALA A 51 -14.41 13.01 -5.94
C ALA A 51 -13.35 13.78 -5.13
N GLY A 52 -12.07 13.68 -5.51
CA GLY A 52 -10.96 14.31 -4.81
C GLY A 52 -10.67 13.73 -3.42
N PHE A 53 -9.97 14.52 -2.59
CA PHE A 53 -9.53 14.12 -1.25
C PHE A 53 -10.47 14.59 -0.14
N ALA A 54 -10.65 13.74 0.87
CA ALA A 54 -11.40 14.09 2.07
C ALA A 54 -10.63 15.12 2.94
N PRO A 55 -11.30 15.90 3.81
CA PRO A 55 -10.65 16.98 4.56
C PRO A 55 -9.53 16.49 5.50
N TYR A 56 -9.66 15.28 6.07
CA TYR A 56 -8.58 14.70 6.89
C TYR A 56 -7.38 14.25 6.05
N GLU A 57 -7.58 13.91 4.77
CA GLU A 57 -6.52 13.50 3.84
C GLU A 57 -5.72 14.70 3.39
N LYS A 58 -6.39 15.82 3.07
CA LYS A 58 -5.76 17.11 2.79
C LYS A 58 -4.85 17.55 3.94
N ARG A 59 -5.33 17.46 5.18
CA ARG A 59 -4.53 17.77 6.38
C ARG A 59 -3.33 16.83 6.56
N ILE A 60 -3.43 15.56 6.16
CA ILE A 60 -2.29 14.64 6.18
C ILE A 60 -1.24 15.07 5.15
N ILE A 61 -1.67 15.43 3.93
CA ILE A 61 -0.79 15.91 2.87
C ILE A 61 -0.04 17.18 3.30
N GLU A 62 -0.73 18.13 3.94
CA GLU A 62 -0.10 19.34 4.51
C GLU A 62 0.98 19.01 5.55
N LEU A 63 0.69 18.08 6.47
CA LEU A 63 1.67 17.66 7.48
C LEU A 63 2.87 16.93 6.87
N LEU A 64 2.64 16.14 5.81
CA LEU A 64 3.69 15.45 5.07
C LEU A 64 4.55 16.40 4.22
N ARG A 65 3.98 17.50 3.71
CA ARG A 65 4.75 18.57 3.04
C ARG A 65 5.78 19.21 3.97
N ILE A 66 5.43 19.39 5.24
CA ILE A 66 6.30 19.97 6.27
C ILE A 66 7.18 18.88 6.95
N CYS A 67 7.23 17.66 6.40
CA CYS A 67 8.00 16.52 6.93
C CYS A 67 7.66 16.13 8.39
N LYS A 68 6.43 16.43 8.87
CA LYS A 68 5.99 16.10 10.24
C LYS A 68 5.31 14.72 10.30
N ASP A 69 6.04 13.66 9.95
CA ASP A 69 5.52 12.29 9.83
C ASP A 69 4.87 11.74 11.09
N LYS A 70 5.48 11.97 12.26
CA LYS A 70 4.95 11.49 13.55
C LYS A 70 3.59 12.13 13.88
N ARG A 71 3.41 13.40 13.50
CA ARG A 71 2.14 14.13 13.70
C ARG A 71 1.09 13.66 12.69
N ALA A 72 1.47 13.44 11.44
CA ALA A 72 0.60 12.85 10.41
C ALA A 72 0.10 11.45 10.84
N LEU A 73 0.98 10.59 11.36
CA LEU A 73 0.61 9.27 11.88
C LEU A 73 -0.34 9.33 13.08
N LYS A 74 -0.11 10.25 14.04
CA LYS A 74 -1.02 10.44 15.17
C LYS A 74 -2.41 10.85 14.69
N LEU A 75 -2.49 11.76 13.71
CA LEU A 75 -3.76 12.20 13.14
C LEU A 75 -4.47 11.08 12.38
N ALA A 76 -3.75 10.35 11.53
CA ALA A 76 -4.29 9.23 10.77
C ALA A 76 -4.78 8.10 11.71
N LYS A 77 -4.04 7.79 12.77
CA LYS A 77 -4.45 6.81 13.79
C LYS A 77 -5.72 7.28 14.52
N ARG A 78 -5.82 8.55 14.88
CA ARG A 78 -7.04 9.10 15.53
C ARG A 78 -8.27 9.04 14.62
N LYS A 79 -8.10 9.12 13.29
CA LYS A 79 -9.20 9.06 12.32
C LYS A 79 -9.57 7.63 11.87
N LEU A 80 -8.58 6.76 11.69
CA LEU A 80 -8.76 5.39 11.16
C LEU A 80 -8.76 4.30 12.25
N GLY A 81 -8.43 4.66 13.49
CA GLY A 81 -8.37 3.80 14.68
C GLY A 81 -7.05 3.05 14.84
N THR A 82 -6.70 2.19 13.88
CA THR A 82 -5.55 1.27 14.03
C THR A 82 -4.26 1.78 13.38
N HIS A 83 -3.12 1.36 13.93
CA HIS A 83 -1.80 1.77 13.43
C HIS A 83 -1.48 1.20 12.04
N LYS A 84 -1.92 -0.04 11.74
CA LYS A 84 -1.75 -0.65 10.41
C LYS A 84 -2.47 0.15 9.32
N ARG A 85 -3.72 0.56 9.58
CA ARG A 85 -4.51 1.41 8.65
C ARG A 85 -3.88 2.80 8.50
N ALA A 86 -3.41 3.39 9.60
CA ALA A 86 -2.74 4.69 9.57
C ALA A 86 -1.45 4.68 8.73
N LYS A 87 -0.61 3.64 8.87
CA LYS A 87 0.60 3.47 8.06
C LYS A 87 0.27 3.34 6.58
N LYS A 88 -0.69 2.48 6.23
CA LYS A 88 -1.16 2.32 4.86
C LYS A 88 -1.65 3.66 4.28
N LYS A 89 -2.44 4.42 5.04
CA LYS A 89 -2.95 5.71 4.56
C LYS A 89 -1.85 6.75 4.40
N ARG A 90 -0.85 6.76 5.30
CA ARG A 90 0.32 7.63 5.16
C ARG A 90 1.08 7.32 3.87
N GLU A 91 1.35 6.03 3.59
CA GLU A 91 2.04 5.60 2.37
C GLU A 91 1.26 6.04 1.11
N GLU A 92 -0.07 5.85 1.10
CA GLU A 92 -0.91 6.35 -0.01
C GLU A 92 -0.78 7.87 -0.20
N MET A 93 -0.72 8.66 0.87
CA MET A 93 -0.58 10.13 0.75
C MET A 93 0.83 10.57 0.32
N ILE A 94 1.87 9.82 0.72
CA ILE A 94 3.24 10.06 0.24
C ILE A 94 3.33 9.79 -1.26
N ASP A 95 2.71 8.72 -1.73
CA ASP A 95 2.71 8.39 -3.16
C ASP A 95 1.95 9.42 -4.00
N VAL A 96 0.84 9.96 -3.47
CA VAL A 96 0.15 11.11 -4.10
C VAL A 96 1.09 12.30 -4.22
N LEU A 97 1.81 12.65 -3.15
CA LEU A 97 2.74 13.77 -3.17
C LEU A 97 3.90 13.55 -4.16
N ARG A 98 4.40 12.32 -4.28
CA ARG A 98 5.40 11.95 -5.30
C ARG A 98 4.86 12.10 -6.72
N ARG A 99 3.63 11.63 -6.98
CA ARG A 99 2.98 11.81 -8.30
C ARG A 99 2.77 13.27 -8.64
N MET A 100 2.31 14.09 -7.68
CA MET A 100 2.13 15.53 -7.89
C MET A 100 3.47 16.23 -8.20
N ARG A 101 4.56 15.86 -7.51
CA ARG A 101 5.90 16.42 -7.80
C ARG A 101 6.42 15.99 -9.18
N ALA A 102 6.27 14.73 -9.55
CA ALA A 102 6.70 14.24 -10.86
C ALA A 102 5.94 14.95 -12.00
N ALA A 103 4.62 15.05 -11.88
CA ALA A 103 3.78 15.74 -12.87
C ALA A 103 4.16 17.22 -13.05
N PHE A 104 4.57 17.91 -11.97
CA PHE A 104 5.05 19.29 -12.04
C PHE A 104 6.36 19.39 -12.85
N VAL A 105 7.34 18.54 -12.53
CA VAL A 105 8.66 18.53 -13.19
C VAL A 105 8.57 18.20 -14.68
N ASP A 106 7.66 17.31 -15.07
CA ASP A 106 7.50 16.96 -16.49
C ASP A 106 6.80 18.07 -17.29
N GLY A 107 5.95 18.88 -16.65
CA GLY A 107 5.40 20.10 -17.24
C GLY A 107 6.49 21.14 -17.55
N ASP A 108 7.41 21.37 -16.62
CA ASP A 108 8.52 22.32 -16.79
C ASP A 108 9.45 21.93 -17.96
N LYS A 109 9.68 20.63 -18.17
CA LYS A 109 10.47 20.12 -19.30
C LYS A 109 9.79 20.41 -20.64
N VAL A 110 8.48 20.18 -20.76
CA VAL A 110 7.72 20.43 -22.00
C VAL A 110 7.74 21.91 -22.36
N PHE A 111 7.61 22.81 -21.39
CA PHE A 111 7.76 24.25 -21.61
C PHE A 111 9.20 24.64 -22.01
N ALA A 112 10.22 24.01 -21.41
CA ALA A 112 11.61 24.26 -21.76
C ALA A 112 11.96 23.81 -23.21
N TYR A 113 11.41 22.69 -23.69
CA TYR A 113 11.61 22.24 -25.08
C TYR A 113 10.84 23.09 -26.10
N GLN A 114 9.69 23.67 -25.74
CA GLN A 114 8.91 24.56 -26.60
C GLN A 114 9.55 25.96 -26.77
N ILE A 115 10.31 26.43 -25.77
CA ILE A 115 11.02 27.72 -25.82
C ILE A 115 12.40 27.58 -26.51
N MET A 116 12.95 26.37 -26.61
CA MET A 116 14.28 26.11 -27.16
C MET A 116 14.26 25.71 -28.66
N LEU A 117 13.07 25.63 -29.28
CA LEU A 117 12.83 25.47 -30.73
C LEU A 117 12.35 26.79 -31.32
#